data_AF-C4FLL0-F1
#
_entry.id   AF-C4FLL0-F1
#
_cell.length_a   1.000
_cell.length_b   1.000
_cell.length_c   1.000
_cell.angle_alpha   90.00
_cell.angle_beta   90.00
_cell.angle_gamma   90.00
#
_symmetry.space_group_name_H-M   'P 1'
#
loop_
_entity.id
_entity.type
_entity.pdbx_description
1 polymer ?
#
loop_
_entity_poly.entity_id
_entity_poly.type
_entity_poly.pdbx_seq_one_letter_code
_entity_poly.pdbx_strand_id
1 'polypeptide(L)'
;MQKILDIGLIPAIKMKEIFRVKIKHPLRQLSKENWLKYGKKRYRIESLFGNINNKANSVFKVKREDIAKKLAIAWAILWNFYMILIYVFFLEQSHRS
;
A
#
# COMPACT_ATOMS: atom_id res chain seq x y z
N MET A 1 16.91 -10.23 -6.05
CA MET A 1 16.33 -10.12 -7.40
C MET A 1 16.22 -11.50 -8.03
N GLN A 2 17.32 -12.23 -8.21
CA GLN A 2 17.30 -13.63 -8.68
C GLN A 2 16.30 -14.47 -7.89
N LYS A 3 16.46 -14.53 -6.55
CA LYS A 3 15.55 -15.23 -5.64
C LYS A 3 14.07 -14.88 -5.79
N ILE A 4 13.73 -13.64 -6.16
CA ILE A 4 12.33 -13.21 -6.33
C ILE A 4 11.76 -13.79 -7.62
N LEU A 5 12.59 -13.80 -8.66
CA LEU A 5 12.29 -14.41 -9.95
C LEU A 5 12.20 -15.93 -9.83
N ASP A 6 13.07 -16.55 -9.03
CA ASP A 6 13.06 -17.99 -8.76
C ASP A 6 11.80 -18.43 -8.01
N ILE A 7 11.18 -17.54 -7.22
CA ILE A 7 9.88 -17.75 -6.55
C ILE A 7 8.70 -17.53 -7.52
N GLY A 8 8.96 -17.12 -8.77
CA GLY A 8 7.93 -16.81 -9.78
C GLY A 8 7.27 -15.44 -9.62
N LEU A 9 7.82 -14.56 -8.77
CA LEU A 9 7.30 -13.23 -8.55
C LEU A 9 7.94 -12.23 -9.52
N ILE A 10 7.12 -11.31 -10.02
CA ILE A 10 7.58 -10.22 -10.88
C ILE A 10 8.33 -9.20 -9.99
N PRO A 11 9.63 -8.97 -10.20
CA PRO A 11 10.36 -8.00 -9.41
C PRO A 11 9.89 -6.59 -9.77
N ALA A 12 9.31 -5.88 -8.80
CA ALA A 12 8.90 -4.49 -8.91
C ALA A 12 9.32 -3.76 -7.62
N ILE A 13 10.63 -3.59 -7.47
CA ILE A 13 11.25 -2.86 -6.36
C ILE A 13 11.77 -1.53 -6.89
N LYS A 14 11.54 -0.44 -6.14
CA LYS A 14 12.08 0.88 -6.46
C LYS A 14 13.60 0.83 -6.43
N MET A 15 14.21 1.07 -7.58
CA MET A 15 15.66 1.18 -7.68
C MET A 15 16.09 2.62 -7.43
N LYS A 16 17.10 2.83 -6.59
CA LYS A 16 17.70 4.15 -6.37
C LYS A 16 18.68 4.43 -7.51
N GLU A 17 18.41 5.49 -8.26
CA GLU A 17 19.32 6.04 -9.27
C GLU A 17 19.80 7.42 -8.83
N ILE A 18 21.03 7.74 -9.20
CA ILE A 18 21.60 9.08 -9.06
C ILE A 18 21.80 9.59 -10.49
N PHE A 19 21.69 10.90 -10.71
CA PHE A 19 21.82 11.53 -12.04
C PHE A 19 23.05 11.04 -12.84
N ARG A 20 24.14 10.69 -12.15
CA ARG A 20 25.41 10.22 -12.74
C ARG A 20 25.55 8.69 -12.83
N VAL A 21 24.70 7.91 -12.15
CA VAL A 21 24.83 6.45 -12.07
C VAL A 21 23.55 5.79 -12.55
N LYS A 22 23.59 5.30 -13.80
CA LYS A 22 22.54 4.47 -14.38
C LYS A 22 22.67 3.02 -13.91
N ILE A 23 21.52 2.34 -13.82
CA ILE A 23 21.48 0.91 -13.52
C ILE A 23 22.00 0.12 -14.72
N LYS A 24 23.08 -0.65 -14.51
CA LYS A 24 23.69 -1.50 -15.54
C LYS A 24 23.12 -2.93 -15.59
N HIS A 25 22.65 -3.44 -14.45
CA HIS A 25 22.23 -4.84 -14.36
C HIS A 25 20.84 -5.06 -14.99
N PRO A 26 20.67 -6.04 -15.90
CA PRO A 26 19.43 -6.24 -16.66
C PRO A 26 18.21 -6.50 -15.75
N LEU A 27 18.34 -7.37 -14.75
CA LEU A 27 17.24 -7.62 -13.79
C LEU A 27 16.81 -6.39 -12.98
N ARG A 28 17.71 -5.44 -12.73
CA ARG A 28 17.37 -4.20 -12.03
C ARG A 28 16.69 -3.21 -12.97
N GLN A 29 17.02 -3.22 -14.27
CA GLN A 29 16.30 -2.46 -15.29
C GLN A 29 14.87 -2.98 -15.45
N LEU A 30 14.69 -4.30 -15.57
CA LEU A 30 13.38 -4.94 -15.61
C LEU A 30 12.52 -4.54 -14.39
N SER A 31 13.12 -4.53 -13.21
CA SER A 31 12.42 -4.10 -11.99
C SER A 31 12.05 -2.64 -11.97
N LYS A 32 12.83 -1.78 -12.62
CA LYS A 32 12.53 -0.35 -12.73
C LYS A 32 11.32 -0.15 -13.65
N GLU A 33 11.27 -0.84 -14.78
CA GLU A 33 10.14 -0.81 -15.70
C GLU A 33 8.86 -1.32 -15.03
N ASN A 34 8.95 -2.45 -14.33
CA ASN A 34 7.85 -2.99 -13.55
C ASN A 34 7.45 -2.06 -12.41
N TRP A 35 8.40 -1.39 -11.76
CA TRP A 35 8.10 -0.38 -10.74
C TRP A 35 7.34 0.82 -11.32
N LEU A 36 7.66 1.28 -12.53
CA LEU A 36 6.90 2.35 -13.19
C LEU A 36 5.47 1.90 -13.50
N LYS A 37 5.30 0.65 -13.91
CA LYS A 37 3.98 0.08 -14.26
C LYS A 37 3.10 -0.21 -13.04
N TYR A 38 3.66 -0.81 -11.99
CA TYR A 38 2.91 -1.33 -10.85
C TYR A 38 3.10 -0.52 -9.56
N GLY A 39 4.17 0.27 -9.46
CA GLY A 39 4.54 0.99 -8.23
C GLY A 39 3.48 1.97 -7.75
N LYS A 40 2.77 2.65 -8.66
CA LYS A 40 1.66 3.56 -8.30
C LYS A 40 0.50 2.81 -7.63
N LYS A 41 0.14 1.63 -8.15
CA LYS A 41 -0.91 0.77 -7.55
C LYS A 41 -0.46 0.24 -6.20
N ARG A 42 0.78 -0.23 -6.10
CA ARG A 42 1.38 -0.73 -4.86
C ARG A 42 1.40 0.35 -3.77
N TYR A 43 1.86 1.56 -4.08
CA TYR A 43 1.85 2.66 -3.13
C TYR A 43 0.45 3.06 -2.68
N ARG A 44 -0.55 2.99 -3.56
CA ARG A 44 -1.94 3.25 -3.15
C ARG A 44 -2.42 2.25 -2.10
N ILE A 45 -2.08 0.97 -2.28
CA ILE A 45 -2.42 -0.09 -1.32
C ILE A 45 -1.64 0.08 -0.01
N GLU A 46 -0.31 0.25 -0.09
CA GLU A 46 0.54 0.46 1.09
C GLU A 46 0.14 1.72 1.88
N SER A 47 -0.18 2.81 1.18
CA SER A 47 -0.66 4.04 1.82
C SER A 47 -2.02 3.87 2.47
N LEU A 48 -2.94 3.09 1.87
CA LEU A 48 -4.22 2.78 2.48
C LEU A 48 -4.03 2.01 3.80
N PHE A 49 -3.24 0.94 3.80
CA PHE A 49 -2.95 0.20 5.03
C PHE A 49 -2.15 1.02 6.06
N GLY A 50 -1.22 1.86 5.60
CA GLY A 50 -0.51 2.79 6.48
C GLY A 50 -1.45 3.79 7.16
N ASN A 51 -2.41 4.34 6.42
CA ASN A 51 -3.41 5.27 6.96
C ASN A 51 -4.35 4.57 7.94
N ILE A 52 -4.77 3.34 7.63
CA ILE A 52 -5.54 2.50 8.55
C ILE A 52 -4.75 2.26 9.83
N ASN A 53 -3.48 1.84 9.74
CA ASN A 53 -2.62 1.54 10.89
C ASN A 53 -2.14 2.78 11.68
N ASN A 54 -2.21 3.97 11.10
CA ASN A 54 -1.94 5.20 11.84
C ASN A 54 -3.14 5.61 12.69
N LYS A 55 -4.35 5.26 12.26
CA LYS A 55 -5.60 5.63 12.94
C LYS A 55 -6.12 4.54 13.88
N ALA A 56 -6.02 3.29 13.45
CA ALA A 56 -6.10 2.11 14.29
C ALA A 56 -4.70 1.90 14.86
N ASN A 57 -4.51 2.03 16.17
CA ASN A 57 -3.21 1.80 16.82
C ASN A 57 -2.40 0.69 16.13
N SER A 58 -1.15 0.98 15.78
CA SER A 58 -0.27 0.10 14.99
C SER A 58 -0.13 -1.31 15.54
N VAL A 59 -0.44 -1.50 16.83
CA VAL A 59 -0.52 -2.79 17.51
C VAL A 59 -1.83 -2.86 18.30
N PHE A 60 -2.59 -3.93 18.07
CA PHE A 60 -3.69 -4.32 18.96
C PHE A 60 -3.10 -4.91 20.23
N LYS A 61 -3.19 -4.18 21.35
CA LYS A 61 -2.73 -4.63 22.69
C LYS A 61 -3.66 -5.71 23.26
N VAL A 62 -3.72 -6.87 22.63
CA VAL A 62 -4.59 -7.98 23.02
C VAL A 62 -3.76 -9.25 23.20
N LYS A 63 -3.99 -9.96 24.32
CA LYS A 63 -3.23 -11.18 24.68
C LYS A 63 -3.55 -12.39 23.79
N ARG A 64 -4.69 -12.37 23.09
CA ARG A 64 -5.17 -13.48 22.25
C ARG A 64 -5.19 -13.09 20.78
N GLU A 65 -4.60 -13.94 19.95
CA GLU A 65 -4.51 -13.74 18.50
C GLU A 65 -5.89 -13.72 17.81
N ASP A 66 -6.83 -14.56 18.23
CA ASP A 66 -8.18 -14.62 17.66
C ASP A 66 -8.92 -13.28 17.76
N ILE A 67 -8.75 -12.62 18.90
CA ILE A 67 -9.39 -11.34 19.18
C ILE A 67 -8.71 -10.23 18.39
N ALA A 68 -7.38 -10.28 18.26
CA ALA A 68 -6.63 -9.36 17.42
C ALA A 68 -7.05 -9.46 15.94
N LYS A 69 -7.26 -10.68 15.42
CA LYS A 69 -7.77 -10.91 14.05
C LYS A 69 -9.17 -10.33 13.86
N LYS A 70 -10.09 -10.58 14.80
CA LYS A 70 -11.45 -10.02 14.76
C LYS A 70 -11.45 -8.49 14.81
N LEU A 71 -10.59 -7.90 15.66
CA LEU A 71 -10.42 -6.45 15.74
C LEU A 71 -9.86 -5.85 14.45
N ALA A 72 -8.88 -6.50 13.82
CA ALA A 72 -8.32 -6.05 12.56
C ALA A 72 -9.40 -5.98 11.46
N ILE A 73 -10.25 -7.01 11.37
CA ILE A 73 -11.38 -7.04 10.41
C ILE A 73 -12.39 -5.94 10.74
N ALA A 74 -12.75 -5.77 12.01
CA ALA A 74 -13.67 -4.72 12.44
C ALA A 74 -13.14 -3.31 12.08
N TRP A 75 -11.84 -3.07 12.29
CA TRP A 75 -11.20 -1.80 11.90
C TRP A 75 -11.18 -1.58 10.39
N ALA A 76 -10.95 -2.63 9.59
CA ALA A 76 -11.02 -2.52 8.13
C ALA A 76 -12.43 -2.16 7.64
N ILE A 77 -13.47 -2.77 8.23
CA ILE A 77 -14.87 -2.45 7.93
C ILE A 77 -15.19 -1.01 8.34
N LEU A 78 -14.79 -0.60 9.54
CA LEU A 78 -15.01 0.75 10.05
C LEU A 78 -14.33 1.81 9.17
N TRP A 79 -13.12 1.52 8.69
CA TRP A 79 -12.42 2.40 7.76
C TRP A 79 -13.18 2.57 6.45
N ASN A 80 -13.75 1.50 5.89
CA ASN A 80 -14.55 1.58 4.67
C ASN A 80 -15.78 2.48 4.88
N PHE A 81 -16.49 2.33 6.01
CA PHE A 81 -17.61 3.24 6.34
C PHE A 81 -17.17 4.69 6.48
N TYR A 82 -16.04 4.94 7.15
CA TYR A 82 -15.48 6.28 7.30
C TYR A 82 -15.15 6.94 5.95
N MET A 83 -14.55 6.18 5.02
CA MET A 83 -14.24 6.66 3.67
C MET A 83 -15.51 6.97 2.86
N ILE A 84 -16.57 6.16 3.00
CA ILE A 84 -17.86 6.42 2.35
C ILE A 84 -18.48 7.72 2.89
N LEU A 85 -18.46 7.93 4.20
CA LEU A 85 -19.00 9.15 4.81
C LEU A 85 -18.25 10.40 4.34
N ILE A 86 -16.92 10.35 4.28
CA ILE A 86 -16.10 11.42 3.71
C ILE A 86 -16.50 11.68 2.25
N TYR A 87 -16.62 10.62 1.45
CA TYR A 87 -16.95 10.75 0.03
C TYR A 87 -18.31 11.43 -0.18
N VAL A 88 -19.33 11.01 0.57
CA VAL A 88 -20.67 11.63 0.52
C VAL A 88 -20.60 13.09 0.92
N PHE A 89 -19.89 13.42 2.00
CA PHE A 89 -19.72 14.80 2.46
C PHE A 89 -19.05 15.70 1.42
N PHE A 90 -17.99 15.21 0.77
CA PHE A 90 -17.33 15.96 -0.31
C PHE A 90 -18.21 16.11 -1.56
N LEU A 91 -18.99 15.09 -1.90
CA LEU A 91 -19.92 15.14 -3.03
C LEU A 91 -21.04 16.17 -2.79
N GLU A 92 -21.53 16.26 -1.56
CA GLU A 92 -22.54 17.23 -1.17
C GLU A 92 -22.02 18.68 -1.20
N GLN A 93 -20.76 18.89 -0.79
CA GLN A 93 -20.08 20.20 -0.90
C GLN A 93 -19.89 20.62 -2.36
N SER A 94 -19.53 19.69 -3.25
CA SER A 94 -19.34 19.95 -4.69
C SER A 94 -20.64 20.34 -5.41
N HIS A 95 -21.81 19.98 -4.86
CA HIS A 95 -23.10 20.36 -5.44
C HIS A 95 -23.62 21.71 -4.94
N ARG A 96 -23.04 22.28 -3.88
CA ARG A 96 -23.40 23.59 -3.32
C ARG A 96 -22.51 24.75 -3.81
N SER A 97 -21.42 24.45 -4.52
CA SER A 97 -20.52 25.42 -5.18
C SER A 97 -20.89 25.61 -6.65
#